data_AF-A0A0M2KKX9-F1
#
_entry.id   AF-A0A0M2KKX9-F1
#
_cell.length_a   1.000
_cell.length_b   1.000
_cell.length_c   1.000
_cell.angle_alpha   90.00
_cell.angle_beta   90.00
_cell.angle_gamma   90.00
#
_symmetry.space_group_name_H-M   'P 1'
#
loop_
_entity.id
_entity.type
_entity.pdbx_description
1 polymer ?
#
loop_
_entity_poly.entity_id
_entity_poly.type
_entity_poly.pdbx_seq_one_letter_code
_entity_poly.pdbx_strand_id
1 'polypeptide(L)'
;MIYETAGKTLNSKNVGRLLAAGGIYNGNVEGFRKTAEQLDGDAVKGYDGVLNETTSGLMVAAASLLIIKKPLAAEELTSYLGKYKKAHVLMDDMNVTQLDYLRRDRTEYHALRGQFNSSVRSGFLKSLSNHPDALSTFDSSNLQRLAKGKVPPGWQVHHKIPLDDGGTNALDNLILIQNSPYHSALSKAQAIITKDLPYNSSTKVLWPSPNGVIYPPGR
;
A
#
# COMPACT_ATOMS: atom_id res chain seq x y z
N MET A 1 15.71 -33.99 -41.71
CA MET A 1 16.15 -32.84 -40.90
C MET A 1 14.91 -32.15 -40.37
N ILE A 2 14.42 -32.57 -39.20
CA ILE A 2 13.31 -31.93 -38.50
C ILE A 2 13.95 -30.99 -37.48
N TYR A 3 13.66 -29.70 -37.59
CA TYR A 3 14.11 -28.70 -36.62
C TYR A 3 13.26 -28.81 -35.37
N GLU A 4 13.86 -29.25 -34.27
CA GLU A 4 13.27 -29.13 -32.94
C GLU A 4 13.42 -27.67 -32.50
N THR A 5 12.34 -26.90 -32.52
CA THR A 5 12.29 -25.61 -31.83
C THR A 5 12.29 -25.89 -30.33
N ALA A 6 13.46 -25.73 -29.70
CA ALA A 6 13.59 -25.72 -28.24
C ALA A 6 12.76 -24.56 -27.68
N GLY A 7 11.47 -24.82 -27.41
CA GLY A 7 10.59 -23.90 -26.73
C GLY A 7 11.19 -23.58 -25.37
N LYS A 8 11.54 -22.32 -25.12
CA LYS A 8 11.99 -21.88 -23.79
C LYS A 8 10.94 -22.29 -22.77
N THR A 9 11.28 -23.22 -21.90
CA THR A 9 10.42 -23.72 -20.85
C THR A 9 10.04 -22.55 -19.93
N LEU A 10 8.74 -22.31 -19.73
CA LEU A 10 8.21 -21.22 -18.90
C LEU A 10 8.27 -21.56 -17.41
N ASN A 11 9.40 -22.11 -16.93
CA ASN A 11 9.54 -22.69 -15.59
C ASN A 11 10.60 -21.97 -14.74
N SER A 12 10.78 -20.65 -14.95
CA SER A 12 11.78 -19.85 -14.25
C SER A 12 11.22 -19.14 -13.02
N LYS A 13 12.12 -18.71 -12.10
CA LYS A 13 11.74 -17.88 -10.94
C LYS A 13 10.95 -16.62 -11.33
N ASN A 14 11.25 -16.03 -12.47
CA ASN A 14 10.55 -14.83 -12.93
C ASN A 14 9.10 -15.14 -13.33
N VAL A 15 8.85 -16.30 -13.94
CA VAL A 15 7.48 -16.76 -14.24
C VAL A 15 6.69 -16.98 -12.94
N GLY A 16 7.33 -17.61 -11.95
CA GLY A 16 6.78 -17.77 -10.61
C GLY A 16 6.36 -16.47 -9.94
N ARG A 17 7.20 -15.44 -10.00
CA ARG A 17 6.93 -14.13 -9.40
C ARG A 17 5.70 -13.45 -10.00
N LEU A 18 5.50 -13.59 -11.32
CA LEU A 18 4.33 -13.02 -12.00
C LEU A 18 3.07 -13.79 -11.69
N LEU A 19 3.17 -15.12 -11.58
CA LEU A 19 2.03 -15.93 -11.18
C LEU A 19 1.60 -15.56 -9.76
N ALA A 20 2.55 -15.31 -8.85
CA ALA A 20 2.23 -14.79 -7.54
C ALA A 20 1.52 -13.43 -7.64
N ALA A 21 2.10 -12.46 -8.36
CA ALA A 21 1.50 -11.14 -8.57
C ALA A 21 0.10 -11.22 -9.20
N GLY A 22 -0.08 -12.06 -10.22
CA GLY A 22 -1.35 -12.29 -10.91
C GLY A 22 -2.40 -12.97 -10.02
N GLY A 23 -1.99 -13.95 -9.21
CA GLY A 23 -2.88 -14.60 -8.23
C GLY A 23 -3.35 -13.63 -7.15
N ILE A 24 -2.46 -12.75 -6.69
CA ILE A 24 -2.80 -11.68 -5.75
C ILE A 24 -3.78 -10.69 -6.40
N TYR A 25 -3.45 -10.17 -7.58
CA TYR A 25 -4.26 -9.18 -8.30
C TYR A 25 -5.68 -9.67 -8.61
N ASN A 26 -5.80 -10.93 -9.05
CA ASN A 26 -7.10 -11.52 -9.40
C ASN A 26 -7.83 -12.13 -8.19
N GLY A 27 -7.30 -12.00 -6.96
CA GLY A 27 -7.87 -12.64 -5.77
C GLY A 27 -7.88 -14.18 -5.83
N ASN A 28 -7.06 -14.78 -6.69
CA ASN A 28 -6.98 -16.22 -6.95
C ASN A 28 -5.55 -16.74 -6.70
N VAL A 29 -5.08 -16.62 -5.47
CA VAL A 29 -3.72 -17.05 -5.08
C VAL A 29 -3.54 -18.55 -5.32
N GLU A 30 -4.50 -19.37 -4.92
CA GLU A 30 -4.42 -20.83 -5.00
C GLU A 30 -4.38 -21.34 -6.45
N GLY A 31 -5.23 -20.80 -7.34
CA GLY A 31 -5.25 -21.18 -8.75
C GLY A 31 -3.93 -20.87 -9.45
N PHE A 32 -3.36 -19.68 -9.20
CA PHE A 32 -2.09 -19.29 -9.78
C PHE A 32 -0.89 -20.02 -9.15
N ARG A 33 -0.97 -20.41 -7.87
CA ARG A 33 0.05 -21.26 -7.23
C ARG A 33 0.07 -22.64 -7.89
N LYS A 34 -1.10 -23.22 -8.13
CA LYS A 34 -1.23 -24.49 -8.86
C LYS A 34 -0.65 -24.39 -10.28
N THR A 35 -0.83 -23.25 -10.96
CA THR A 35 -0.16 -23.01 -12.25
C THR A 35 1.36 -22.97 -12.12
N ALA A 36 1.91 -22.36 -11.06
CA ALA A 36 3.35 -22.35 -10.82
C ALA A 36 3.91 -23.76 -10.53
N GLU A 37 3.16 -24.59 -9.79
CA GLU A 37 3.48 -25.99 -9.54
C GLU A 37 3.46 -26.83 -10.83
N GLN A 38 2.48 -26.58 -11.71
CA GLN A 38 2.36 -27.27 -13.00
C GLN A 38 3.46 -26.91 -14.00
N LEU A 39 3.98 -25.69 -13.94
CA LEU A 39 5.11 -25.28 -14.77
C LEU A 39 6.44 -25.87 -14.28
N ASP A 40 6.49 -26.36 -13.04
CA ASP A 40 7.65 -27.03 -12.42
C ASP A 40 8.92 -26.14 -12.40
N GLY A 41 10.08 -26.74 -12.18
CA GLY A 41 11.39 -26.10 -12.20
C GLY A 41 11.54 -25.06 -11.09
N ASP A 42 11.89 -23.85 -11.48
CA ASP A 42 12.17 -22.75 -10.56
C ASP A 42 10.96 -21.80 -10.39
N ALA A 43 9.83 -22.06 -11.06
CA ALA A 43 8.62 -21.25 -10.96
C ALA A 43 8.05 -21.24 -9.54
N VAL A 44 7.96 -22.39 -8.86
CA VAL A 44 7.48 -22.45 -7.46
C VAL A 44 8.38 -21.65 -6.52
N LYS A 45 9.72 -21.76 -6.66
CA LYS A 45 10.66 -20.97 -5.86
C LYS A 45 10.51 -19.47 -6.10
N GLY A 46 10.24 -19.08 -7.35
CA GLY A 46 9.93 -17.70 -7.72
C GLY A 46 8.62 -17.21 -7.08
N TYR A 47 7.60 -18.04 -7.12
CA TYR A 47 6.27 -17.78 -6.54
C TYR A 47 6.35 -17.61 -5.02
N ASP A 48 6.93 -18.59 -4.31
CA ASP A 48 7.10 -18.57 -2.86
C ASP A 48 8.05 -17.44 -2.42
N GLY A 49 9.02 -17.08 -3.28
CA GLY A 49 9.92 -15.96 -3.07
C GLY A 49 9.21 -14.60 -3.01
N VAL A 50 8.06 -14.41 -3.63
CA VAL A 50 7.24 -13.18 -3.51
C VAL A 50 6.50 -13.13 -2.17
N LEU A 51 6.05 -14.28 -1.68
CA LEU A 51 5.22 -14.38 -0.48
C LEU A 51 6.01 -14.55 0.82
N ASN A 52 7.33 -14.76 0.73
CA ASN A 52 8.22 -14.82 1.88
C ASN A 52 8.28 -13.48 2.64
N GLU A 53 8.52 -13.54 3.95
CA GLU A 53 8.45 -12.42 4.90
C GLU A 53 9.38 -11.24 4.64
N THR A 54 10.43 -11.44 3.83
CA THR A 54 11.40 -10.41 3.44
C THR A 54 10.97 -9.67 2.17
N THR A 55 10.17 -10.30 1.30
CA THR A 55 9.75 -9.72 0.00
C THR A 55 8.43 -8.96 0.07
N SER A 56 7.64 -9.14 1.13
CA SER A 56 6.43 -8.34 1.37
C SER A 56 6.74 -6.86 1.68
N GLY A 57 7.99 -6.53 2.00
CA GLY A 57 8.49 -5.16 2.20
C GLY A 57 9.24 -4.57 1.00
N LEU A 58 9.50 -5.36 -0.05
CA LEU A 58 10.12 -4.92 -1.30
C LEU A 58 9.04 -5.00 -2.37
N MET A 59 8.35 -3.89 -2.61
CA MET A 59 7.50 -3.68 -3.79
C MET A 59 7.02 -4.96 -4.48
N VAL A 60 5.99 -5.61 -3.94
CA VAL A 60 5.03 -6.22 -4.87
C VAL A 60 4.27 -5.04 -5.44
N ALA A 61 4.92 -4.40 -6.42
CA ALA A 61 4.18 -3.89 -7.54
C ALA A 61 3.15 -4.96 -7.90
N ALA A 62 1.89 -4.60 -8.12
CA ALA A 62 1.12 -5.33 -9.12
C ALA A 62 1.77 -5.13 -10.51
N ALA A 63 3.06 -5.48 -10.66
CA ALA A 63 3.73 -5.64 -11.93
C ALA A 63 3.55 -7.10 -12.35
N SER A 64 2.31 -7.46 -12.65
CA SER A 64 2.08 -8.51 -13.62
C SER A 64 2.39 -7.97 -15.02
N LEU A 65 3.62 -7.53 -15.31
CA LEU A 65 4.08 -7.31 -16.68
C LEU A 65 5.58 -7.60 -16.80
N LEU A 66 5.92 -8.77 -17.32
CA LEU A 66 7.22 -9.03 -17.94
C LEU A 66 7.39 -8.12 -19.16
N ILE A 67 8.66 -7.94 -19.52
CA ILE A 67 9.12 -7.41 -20.81
C ILE A 67 8.93 -5.90 -20.95
N ILE A 68 9.92 -5.12 -20.50
CA ILE A 68 10.56 -4.04 -21.27
C ILE A 68 11.87 -3.72 -20.51
N LYS A 69 12.94 -3.39 -21.25
CA LYS A 69 14.28 -3.03 -20.75
C LYS A 69 14.33 -1.71 -19.94
N LYS A 70 13.26 -1.33 -19.23
CA LYS A 70 13.20 -0.08 -18.46
C LYS A 70 12.63 -0.34 -17.06
N PRO A 71 13.23 0.22 -16.00
CA PRO A 71 12.56 0.26 -14.71
C PRO A 71 11.22 0.98 -14.88
N LEU A 72 10.13 0.38 -14.40
CA LEU A 72 8.83 1.04 -14.35
C LEU A 72 8.95 2.31 -13.51
N ALA A 73 8.28 3.37 -13.96
CA ALA A 73 8.25 4.61 -13.21
C ALA A 73 7.35 4.42 -11.97
N ALA A 74 7.60 5.14 -10.88
CA ALA A 74 6.85 4.96 -9.63
C ALA A 74 5.33 5.17 -9.83
N GLU A 75 4.99 6.00 -10.80
CA GLU A 75 3.64 6.38 -11.22
C GLU A 75 2.84 5.21 -11.83
N GLU A 76 3.51 4.15 -12.28
CA GLU A 76 2.87 2.95 -12.86
C GLU A 76 2.47 1.92 -11.79
N LEU A 77 2.78 2.18 -10.51
CA LEU A 77 2.50 1.29 -9.39
C LEU A 77 1.20 1.71 -8.67
N THR A 78 0.09 1.05 -9.04
CA THR A 78 -1.26 1.41 -8.55
C THR A 78 -1.79 0.51 -7.45
N SER A 79 -1.01 -0.49 -7.00
CA SER A 79 -1.41 -1.42 -5.94
C SER A 79 -0.22 -1.85 -5.10
N TYR A 80 -0.49 -2.19 -3.84
CA TYR A 80 0.50 -2.68 -2.88
C TYR A 80 -0.01 -3.96 -2.19
N LEU A 81 0.85 -4.98 -2.10
CA LEU A 81 0.56 -6.17 -1.29
C LEU A 81 1.20 -6.05 0.09
N GLY A 82 0.37 -5.79 1.09
CA GLY A 82 0.78 -5.74 2.49
C GLY A 82 0.59 -7.07 3.23
N LYS A 83 1.02 -7.08 4.50
CA LYS A 83 0.78 -8.19 5.44
C LYS A 83 -0.03 -7.70 6.64
N TYR A 84 -1.09 -8.44 6.97
CA TYR A 84 -1.84 -8.28 8.22
C TYR A 84 -1.95 -9.63 8.92
N LYS A 85 -1.37 -9.72 10.13
CA LYS A 85 -1.17 -10.99 10.84
C LYS A 85 -0.45 -12.00 9.92
N LYS A 86 -1.03 -13.18 9.72
CA LYS A 86 -0.51 -14.25 8.83
C LYS A 86 -1.04 -14.15 7.39
N ALA A 87 -1.91 -13.19 7.09
CA ALA A 87 -2.55 -13.04 5.78
C ALA A 87 -1.91 -11.91 4.97
N HIS A 88 -1.98 -12.03 3.64
CA HIS A 88 -1.67 -10.96 2.71
C HIS A 88 -2.90 -10.08 2.47
N VAL A 89 -2.69 -8.80 2.25
CA VAL A 89 -3.74 -7.79 2.03
C VAL A 89 -3.39 -7.05 0.77
N LEU A 90 -4.19 -7.23 -0.29
CA LEU A 90 -4.07 -6.40 -1.47
C LEU A 90 -4.70 -5.04 -1.18
N MET A 91 -3.91 -4.00 -1.37
CA MET A 91 -4.34 -2.61 -1.33
C MET A 91 -4.29 -2.06 -2.75
N ASP A 92 -5.46 -1.98 -3.38
CA ASP A 92 -5.63 -1.35 -4.69
C ASP A 92 -5.78 0.17 -4.55
N ASP A 93 -5.73 0.89 -5.67
CA ASP A 93 -5.85 2.35 -5.74
C ASP A 93 -4.83 3.09 -4.84
N MET A 94 -3.57 2.69 -5.00
CA MET A 94 -2.43 3.25 -4.30
C MET A 94 -1.68 4.22 -5.21
N ASN A 95 -1.13 5.27 -4.63
CA ASN A 95 -0.09 6.10 -5.22
C ASN A 95 1.25 5.74 -4.59
N VAL A 96 2.22 5.40 -5.42
CA VAL A 96 3.60 5.18 -4.99
C VAL A 96 4.46 6.34 -5.49
N THR A 97 4.97 7.14 -4.57
CA THR A 97 5.80 8.29 -4.90
C THR A 97 7.25 8.04 -4.51
N GLN A 98 8.18 8.56 -5.30
CA GLN A 98 9.57 8.64 -4.85
C GLN A 98 9.73 9.84 -3.92
N LEU A 99 10.13 9.59 -2.68
CA LEU A 99 10.41 10.62 -1.67
C LEU A 99 11.91 10.64 -1.35
N ASP A 100 12.46 11.83 -1.11
CA ASP A 100 13.67 11.95 -0.30
C ASP A 100 13.22 12.05 1.16
N TYR A 101 13.02 10.89 1.78
CA TYR A 101 12.44 10.81 3.12
C TYR A 101 13.45 11.38 4.11
N LEU A 102 13.06 12.42 4.85
CA LEU A 102 13.87 13.06 5.88
C LEU A 102 13.21 12.85 7.23
N ARG A 103 13.86 12.13 8.15
CA ARG A 103 13.34 12.04 9.53
C ARG A 103 13.42 13.40 10.22
N ARG A 104 12.25 14.06 10.33
CA ARG A 104 12.04 15.39 10.90
C ARG A 104 12.54 15.47 12.34
N ASP A 105 12.96 16.66 12.74
CA ASP A 105 13.25 16.99 14.13
C ASP A 105 12.05 16.69 15.04
N ARG A 106 12.32 16.17 16.24
CA ARG A 106 11.27 15.73 17.16
C ARG A 106 10.44 16.89 17.70
N THR A 107 11.02 18.07 17.89
CA THR A 107 10.29 19.25 18.38
C THR A 107 9.26 19.69 17.35
N GLU A 108 9.67 19.77 16.08
CA GLU A 108 8.77 20.12 14.97
C GLU A 108 7.66 19.07 14.80
N TYR A 109 8.02 17.78 14.81
CA TYR A 109 7.06 16.68 14.78
C TYR A 109 5.99 16.83 15.88
N HIS A 110 6.41 17.09 17.12
CA HIS A 110 5.50 17.20 18.26
C HIS A 110 4.57 18.41 18.13
N ALA A 111 5.06 19.55 17.61
CA ALA A 111 4.24 20.72 17.33
C ALA A 111 3.15 20.41 16.28
N LEU A 112 3.52 19.79 15.15
CA LEU A 112 2.59 19.39 14.10
C LEU A 112 1.58 18.35 14.61
N ARG A 113 2.04 17.38 15.41
CA ARG A 113 1.16 16.37 16.01
C ARG A 113 0.18 16.99 17.02
N GLY A 114 0.60 18.02 17.75
CA GLY A 114 -0.26 18.81 18.63
C GLY A 114 -1.39 19.48 17.85
N GLN A 115 -1.07 20.18 16.76
CA GLN A 115 -2.07 20.80 15.87
C GLN A 115 -3.02 19.77 15.25
N PHE A 116 -2.47 18.61 14.85
CA PHE A 116 -3.28 17.52 14.31
C PHE A 116 -4.35 17.07 15.30
N ASN A 117 -3.93 16.82 16.54
CA ASN A 117 -4.79 16.30 17.59
C ASN A 117 -5.84 17.31 18.07
N SER A 118 -5.52 18.61 18.05
CA SER A 118 -6.38 19.66 18.61
C SER A 118 -7.50 20.11 17.68
N SER A 119 -7.21 20.31 16.39
CA SER A 119 -8.19 20.92 15.46
C SER A 119 -8.24 20.23 14.11
N VAL A 120 -7.09 19.96 13.49
CA VAL A 120 -7.03 19.50 12.08
C VAL A 120 -7.78 18.19 11.89
N ARG A 121 -7.57 17.19 12.77
CA ARG A 121 -8.26 15.91 12.68
C ARG A 121 -9.78 16.08 12.73
N SER A 122 -10.27 16.92 13.65
CA SER A 122 -11.72 17.18 13.73
C SER A 122 -12.24 17.95 12.51
N GLY A 123 -11.45 18.90 11.98
CA GLY A 123 -11.80 19.66 10.78
C GLY A 123 -11.91 18.78 9.54
N PHE A 124 -10.91 17.92 9.32
CA PHE A 124 -10.90 16.94 8.24
C PHE A 124 -12.12 16.00 8.30
N LEU A 125 -12.45 15.46 9.47
CA LEU A 125 -13.61 14.58 9.61
C LEU A 125 -14.92 15.30 9.28
N LYS A 126 -15.05 16.57 9.66
CA LYS A 126 -16.23 17.40 9.33
C LYS A 126 -16.33 17.65 7.82
N SER A 127 -15.22 17.91 7.13
CA SER A 127 -15.24 18.13 5.68
C SER A 127 -15.69 16.89 4.90
N LEU A 128 -15.56 15.69 5.48
CA LEU A 128 -16.01 14.46 4.85
C LEU A 128 -17.51 14.18 4.97
N SER A 129 -18.26 14.84 5.87
CA SER A 129 -19.62 14.37 6.22
C SER A 129 -20.62 14.37 5.07
N ASN A 130 -20.38 15.19 4.03
CA ASN A 130 -21.20 15.24 2.81
C ASN A 130 -20.39 14.87 1.56
N HIS A 131 -19.17 14.35 1.72
CA HIS A 131 -18.33 13.95 0.60
C HIS A 131 -18.92 12.70 -0.08
N PRO A 132 -18.91 12.59 -1.43
CA PRO A 132 -19.43 11.41 -2.14
C PRO A 132 -18.88 10.08 -1.60
N ASP A 133 -17.57 9.98 -1.39
CA ASP A 133 -16.94 8.78 -0.83
C ASP A 133 -17.46 8.44 0.58
N ALA A 134 -17.81 9.45 1.39
CA ALA A 134 -18.36 9.20 2.71
C ALA A 134 -19.80 8.70 2.61
N LEU A 135 -20.59 9.29 1.71
CA LEU A 135 -21.97 8.90 1.44
C LEU A 135 -22.09 7.48 0.88
N SER A 136 -21.09 7.02 0.10
CA SER A 136 -21.04 5.63 -0.39
C SER A 136 -20.48 4.65 0.63
N THR A 137 -19.74 5.11 1.63
CA THR A 137 -19.06 4.22 2.60
C THR A 137 -19.83 4.06 3.91
N PHE A 138 -20.51 5.10 4.38
CA PHE A 138 -21.02 5.19 5.75
C PHE A 138 -22.55 5.29 5.82
N ASP A 139 -23.13 4.61 6.80
CA ASP A 139 -24.52 4.84 7.21
C ASP A 139 -24.74 6.24 7.82
N SER A 140 -26.00 6.62 8.01
CA SER A 140 -26.37 7.92 8.58
C SER A 140 -25.78 8.17 9.97
N SER A 141 -25.58 7.14 10.79
CA SER A 141 -25.00 7.29 12.13
C SER A 141 -23.53 7.70 12.04
N ASN A 142 -22.78 7.05 11.16
CA ASN A 142 -21.38 7.33 10.92
C ASN A 142 -21.18 8.67 10.19
N LEU A 143 -22.06 9.04 9.26
CA LEU A 143 -22.08 10.39 8.67
C LEU A 143 -22.31 11.48 9.72
N GLN A 144 -23.22 11.25 10.69
CA GLN A 144 -23.41 12.18 11.82
C GLN A 144 -22.20 12.26 12.74
N ARG A 145 -21.43 11.17 12.90
CA ARG A 145 -20.16 11.20 13.64
C ARG A 145 -19.14 12.06 12.92
N LEU A 146 -19.00 11.91 11.61
CA LEU A 146 -18.12 12.75 10.78
C LEU A 146 -18.50 14.23 10.89
N ALA A 147 -19.78 14.57 10.79
CA ALA A 147 -20.28 15.94 10.96
C ALA A 147 -19.96 16.55 12.34
N LYS A 148 -19.76 15.71 13.36
CA LYS A 148 -19.33 16.11 14.71
C LYS A 148 -17.80 16.09 14.88
N GLY A 149 -17.04 15.83 13.83
CA GLY A 149 -15.59 15.70 13.87
C GLY A 149 -15.09 14.45 14.58
N LYS A 150 -15.91 13.40 14.63
CA LYS A 150 -15.61 12.14 15.32
C LYS A 150 -15.34 11.03 14.31
N VAL A 151 -14.36 10.20 14.63
CA VAL A 151 -13.97 9.05 13.80
C VAL A 151 -15.03 7.95 13.92
N PRO A 152 -15.53 7.39 12.79
CA PRO A 152 -16.36 6.19 12.81
C PRO A 152 -15.65 5.00 13.48
N PRO A 153 -16.38 4.10 14.19
CA PRO A 153 -15.77 2.92 14.80
C PRO A 153 -15.05 2.05 13.76
N GLY A 154 -13.83 1.63 14.05
CA GLY A 154 -13.02 0.81 13.14
C GLY A 154 -12.24 1.60 12.07
N TRP A 155 -12.23 2.92 12.13
CA TRP A 155 -11.48 3.80 11.21
C TRP A 155 -10.46 4.67 11.96
N GLN A 156 -9.54 5.27 11.20
CA GLN A 156 -8.54 6.21 11.70
C GLN A 156 -8.15 7.22 10.62
N VAL A 157 -7.85 8.46 11.02
CA VAL A 157 -7.24 9.45 10.12
C VAL A 157 -5.74 9.18 10.03
N HIS A 158 -5.25 8.97 8.82
CA HIS A 158 -3.86 8.68 8.48
C HIS A 158 -3.30 9.81 7.60
N HIS A 159 -1.99 10.06 7.72
CA HIS A 159 -1.28 10.99 6.86
C HIS A 159 -0.69 10.23 5.68
N LYS A 160 -0.93 10.66 4.43
CA LYS A 160 -0.40 10.02 3.21
C LYS A 160 1.12 10.09 3.19
N ILE A 161 1.68 11.27 3.44
CA ILE A 161 3.09 11.49 3.78
C ILE A 161 3.16 11.78 5.28
N PRO A 162 3.95 11.04 6.06
CA PRO A 162 3.89 11.08 7.52
C PRO A 162 4.47 12.40 8.07
N LEU A 163 3.99 12.81 9.25
CA LEU A 163 4.58 13.94 9.97
C LEU A 163 6.01 13.69 10.45
N ASP A 164 6.47 12.43 10.49
CA ASP A 164 7.88 12.10 10.78
C ASP A 164 8.79 12.41 9.57
N ASP A 165 8.20 12.63 8.39
CA ASP A 165 8.84 13.10 7.15
C ASP A 165 8.39 14.54 6.83
N GLY A 166 8.57 15.02 5.59
CA GLY A 166 8.05 16.28 5.05
C GLY A 166 6.52 16.43 4.99
N GLY A 167 5.75 15.44 5.43
CA GLY A 167 4.29 15.51 5.46
C GLY A 167 3.76 16.66 6.33
N THR A 168 2.59 17.20 5.97
CA THR A 168 1.96 18.34 6.65
C THR A 168 0.55 18.00 7.16
N ASN A 169 -0.08 18.95 7.86
CA ASN A 169 -1.48 18.87 8.29
C ASN A 169 -2.48 19.38 7.24
N ALA A 170 -2.05 19.58 5.99
CA ALA A 170 -2.96 19.91 4.90
C ALA A 170 -3.99 18.77 4.69
N LEU A 171 -5.24 19.13 4.37
CA LEU A 171 -6.34 18.15 4.29
C LEU A 171 -6.16 17.13 3.16
N ASP A 172 -5.48 17.50 2.08
CA ASP A 172 -5.16 16.62 0.95
C ASP A 172 -4.13 15.53 1.30
N ASN A 173 -3.27 15.80 2.29
CA ASN A 173 -2.34 14.84 2.90
C ASN A 173 -3.02 13.92 3.93
N LEU A 174 -4.33 14.07 4.18
CA LEU A 174 -5.07 13.23 5.10
C LEU A 174 -5.98 12.25 4.36
N ILE A 175 -6.20 11.09 4.99
CA ILE A 175 -7.13 10.07 4.53
C ILE A 175 -7.79 9.40 5.72
N LEU A 176 -9.09 9.13 5.63
CA LEU A 176 -9.80 8.31 6.60
C LEU A 176 -9.72 6.84 6.15
N ILE A 177 -8.98 6.02 6.88
CA ILE A 177 -8.68 4.64 6.50
C ILE A 177 -9.24 3.64 7.51
N GLN A 178 -9.76 2.52 7.03
CA GLN A 178 -10.23 1.44 7.88
C GLN A 178 -9.05 0.76 8.60
N ASN A 179 -9.18 0.57 9.92
CA ASN A 179 -8.10 0.12 10.79
C ASN A 179 -7.55 -1.25 10.39
N SER A 180 -8.45 -2.21 10.18
CA SER A 180 -8.13 -3.57 9.79
C SER A 180 -8.86 -3.92 8.50
N PRO A 181 -8.17 -4.53 7.51
CA PRO A 181 -6.75 -4.85 7.53
C PRO A 181 -5.83 -3.68 7.10
N TYR A 182 -6.38 -2.63 6.50
CA TYR A 182 -5.64 -1.71 5.63
C TYR A 182 -4.67 -0.79 6.35
N HIS A 183 -5.11 -0.02 7.35
CA HIS A 183 -4.20 0.87 8.09
C HIS A 183 -3.03 0.10 8.72
N SER A 184 -3.30 -1.10 9.22
CA SER A 184 -2.29 -1.98 9.83
C SER A 184 -1.26 -2.46 8.80
N ALA A 185 -1.72 -2.90 7.63
CA ALA A 185 -0.85 -3.35 6.55
C ALA A 185 0.01 -2.19 6.01
N LEU A 186 -0.59 -1.02 5.76
CA LEU A 186 0.09 0.17 5.29
C LEU A 186 1.15 0.67 6.28
N SER A 187 0.78 0.83 7.56
CA SER A 187 1.71 1.31 8.59
C SER A 187 2.90 0.38 8.77
N LYS A 188 2.69 -0.95 8.64
CA LYS A 188 3.79 -1.92 8.70
C LYS A 188 4.73 -1.77 7.51
N ALA A 189 4.20 -1.59 6.31
CA ALA A 189 5.00 -1.34 5.10
C ALA A 189 5.87 -0.09 5.25
N GLN A 190 5.24 1.02 5.64
CA GLN A 190 5.88 2.30 5.88
C GLN A 190 6.96 2.23 6.99
N ALA A 191 6.70 1.50 8.07
CA ALA A 191 7.68 1.28 9.12
C ALA A 191 8.89 0.46 8.64
N ILE A 192 8.69 -0.54 7.77
CA ILE A 192 9.80 -1.33 7.20
C ILE A 192 10.69 -0.46 6.31
N ILE A 193 10.10 0.44 5.51
CA ILE A 193 10.83 1.37 4.63
C ILE A 193 11.79 2.25 5.46
N THR A 194 11.34 2.71 6.63
CA THR A 194 12.09 3.69 7.41
C THR A 194 12.89 3.09 8.55
N LYS A 195 12.77 1.79 8.86
CA LYS A 195 13.22 1.19 10.13
C LYS A 195 14.66 1.54 10.53
N ASP A 196 15.59 1.55 9.58
CA ASP A 196 17.03 1.72 9.82
C ASP A 196 17.52 3.16 9.59
N LEU A 197 16.63 4.09 9.23
CA LEU A 197 16.99 5.49 8.98
C LEU A 197 17.18 6.23 10.32
N PRO A 198 18.33 6.82 10.65
CA PRO A 198 18.48 7.61 11.87
C PRO A 198 17.68 8.92 11.82
N TYR A 199 17.40 9.53 12.98
CA TYR A 199 16.83 10.89 13.02
C TYR A 199 17.78 11.89 12.36
N ASN A 200 17.23 12.95 11.74
CA ASN A 200 17.98 13.96 11.00
C ASN A 200 18.81 13.40 9.82
N SER A 201 18.48 12.20 9.34
CA SER A 201 19.06 11.60 8.14
C SER A 201 18.00 11.50 7.06
N SER A 202 18.42 11.50 5.79
CA SER A 202 17.53 11.29 4.66
C SER A 202 17.91 10.08 3.82
N THR A 203 16.92 9.53 3.11
CA THR A 203 17.15 8.50 2.09
C THR A 203 16.05 8.50 1.04
N LYS A 204 16.40 8.14 -0.19
CA LYS A 204 15.42 8.01 -1.27
C LYS A 204 14.64 6.71 -1.11
N VAL A 205 13.33 6.82 -0.99
CA VAL A 205 12.41 5.68 -0.82
C VAL A 205 11.27 5.77 -1.80
N LEU A 206 10.63 4.64 -2.04
CA LEU A 206 9.34 4.58 -2.71
C LEU A 206 8.25 4.42 -1.64
N TRP A 207 7.33 5.37 -1.58
CA TRP A 207 6.39 5.53 -0.50
C TRP A 207 4.97 5.21 -0.96
N PRO A 208 4.35 4.12 -0.46
CA PRO A 208 2.97 3.82 -0.77
C PRO A 208 2.03 4.69 0.08
N SER A 209 1.03 5.29 -0.56
CA SER A 209 -0.07 6.00 0.09
C SER A 209 -1.38 5.78 -0.68
N PRO A 210 -2.53 5.60 -0.03
CA PRO A 210 -3.77 5.38 -0.78
C PRO A 210 -4.26 6.67 -1.43
N ASN A 211 -4.92 6.53 -2.58
CA ASN A 211 -5.61 7.61 -3.26
C ASN A 211 -6.90 8.01 -2.54
N GLY A 212 -7.47 9.16 -2.93
CA GLY A 212 -8.75 9.64 -2.40
C GLY A 212 -8.69 10.19 -0.98
N VAL A 213 -9.86 10.23 -0.33
CA VAL A 213 -10.04 10.76 1.04
C VAL A 213 -10.57 9.73 2.03
N ILE A 214 -11.08 8.59 1.54
CA ILE A 214 -11.54 7.44 2.32
C ILE A 214 -10.97 6.14 1.72
N TYR A 215 -10.49 5.22 2.57
CA TYR A 215 -9.94 3.95 2.12
C TYR A 215 -10.36 2.74 2.96
N PRO A 216 -10.86 1.64 2.35
CA PRO A 216 -11.15 1.52 0.93
C PRO A 216 -12.33 2.42 0.52
N PRO A 217 -12.44 2.81 -0.75
CA PRO A 217 -13.61 3.55 -1.21
C PRO A 217 -14.88 2.69 -1.09
N GLY A 218 -16.02 3.33 -0.78
CA GLY A 218 -17.33 2.69 -0.83
C GLY A 218 -17.66 2.17 -2.23
N ARG A 219 -18.43 1.09 -2.30
CA ARG A 219 -18.89 0.46 -3.55
C ARG A 219 -20.36 0.76 -3.79
#